data_AF-A0AAP5T9W9-F1
#
_entry.id   AF-A0AAP5T9W9-F1
#
_cell.length_a   1.000
_cell.length_b   1.000
_cell.length_c   1.000
_cell.angle_alpha   90.00
_cell.angle_beta   90.00
_cell.angle_gamma   90.00
#
_symmetry.space_group_name_H-M   'P 1'
#
loop_
_entity.id
_entity.type
_entity.pdbx_description
1 polymer ?
#
loop_
_entity_poly.entity_id
_entity_poly.type
_entity_poly.pdbx_seq_one_letter_code
_entity_poly.pdbx_strand_id
1 'polypeptide(L)'
;MTFEPVNLFTPWLAYWAAALALVVGGILLAAGIWRERRHRRHADAHGRNTEVDVLDNTRLQRRVGAVMLAVAAVLAGVGVWTHLAGLDTLRQNLTAKYGYTSIERIRQSGPGFVADLTQADGTVLRDEMVLLESSGEPVVGEDIFARPVETR
;
A
#
# COMPACT_ATOMS: atom_id res chain seq x y z
N MET A 1 20.80 -17.67 13.97
CA MET A 1 19.82 -16.67 14.44
C MET A 1 18.47 -17.02 13.83
N THR A 2 17.37 -16.72 14.51
CA THR A 2 16.01 -16.97 13.99
C THR A 2 15.65 -15.89 12.96
N PHE A 3 15.54 -16.31 11.71
CA PHE A 3 15.06 -15.52 10.59
C PHE A 3 13.59 -15.10 10.82
N GLU A 4 13.26 -13.83 10.56
CA GLU A 4 11.88 -13.33 10.56
C GLU A 4 11.44 -13.02 9.12
N PRO A 5 10.31 -13.57 8.63
CA PRO A 5 9.92 -13.44 7.24
C PRO A 5 9.50 -12.02 6.86
N VAL A 6 10.13 -11.46 5.82
CA VAL A 6 9.76 -10.16 5.27
C VAL A 6 8.48 -10.31 4.44
N ASN A 7 7.37 -9.77 4.96
CA ASN A 7 6.07 -9.81 4.27
C ASN A 7 5.69 -8.44 3.69
N LEU A 8 5.74 -8.34 2.36
CA LEU A 8 5.33 -7.14 1.61
C LEU A 8 4.00 -7.34 0.87
N PHE A 9 3.48 -8.57 0.89
CA PHE A 9 2.19 -8.83 0.27
C PHE A 9 1.07 -8.11 1.02
N THR A 10 1.10 -8.15 2.35
CA THR A 10 0.11 -7.49 3.21
C THR A 10 -0.01 -5.98 2.96
N PRO A 11 1.08 -5.18 2.94
CA PRO A 11 0.97 -3.75 2.66
C PRO A 11 0.42 -3.48 1.24
N TRP A 12 0.85 -4.25 0.23
CA TRP A 12 0.31 -4.11 -1.13
C TRP A 12 -1.18 -4.40 -1.21
N LEU A 13 -1.63 -5.48 -0.56
CA LEU A 13 -3.05 -5.81 -0.47
C LEU A 13 -3.86 -4.69 0.20
N ALA A 14 -3.32 -4.11 1.28
CA ALA A 14 -3.94 -2.99 1.97
C ALA A 14 -4.03 -1.74 1.07
N TYR A 15 -2.99 -1.41 0.31
CA TYR A 15 -3.02 -0.29 -0.63
C TYR A 15 -4.02 -0.50 -1.76
N TRP A 16 -4.12 -1.71 -2.34
CA TRP A 16 -5.12 -2.02 -3.35
C TRP A 16 -6.55 -1.90 -2.81
N ALA A 17 -6.80 -2.44 -1.62
CA ALA A 17 -8.09 -2.31 -0.95
C ALA A 17 -8.42 -0.84 -0.64
N ALA A 18 -7.44 -0.06 -0.17
CA ALA A 18 -7.59 1.37 0.05
C ALA A 18 -7.94 2.12 -1.25
N ALA A 19 -7.25 1.83 -2.35
CA ALA A 19 -7.51 2.44 -3.66
C ALA A 19 -8.93 2.12 -4.16
N LEU A 20 -9.37 0.87 -4.04
CA LEU A 20 -10.72 0.47 -4.42
C LEU A 20 -11.79 1.18 -3.57
N ALA A 21 -11.59 1.24 -2.25
CA ALA A 21 -12.49 1.96 -1.35
C ALA A 21 -12.53 3.47 -1.66
N LEU A 22 -11.39 4.07 -2.00
CA LEU A 22 -11.27 5.47 -2.39
C LEU A 22 -12.07 5.76 -3.67
N VAL A 23 -11.93 4.92 -4.70
CA VAL A 23 -12.65 5.07 -5.97
C VAL A 23 -14.15 4.93 -5.75
N VAL A 24 -14.60 3.90 -5.04
CA VAL A 24 -16.03 3.66 -4.76
C VAL A 24 -16.61 4.82 -3.94
N GLY A 25 -15.94 5.20 -2.85
CA GLY A 25 -16.38 6.31 -1.99
C GLY A 25 -16.44 7.64 -2.74
N GLY A 26 -15.43 7.93 -3.56
CA GLY A 26 -15.36 9.12 -4.40
C GLY A 26 -16.50 9.19 -5.43
N ILE A 27 -16.77 8.09 -6.14
CA ILE A 27 -17.87 8.00 -7.10
C ILE A 27 -19.22 8.22 -6.40
N LEU A 28 -19.46 7.57 -5.26
CA LEU A 28 -20.72 7.71 -4.53
C LEU A 28 -20.95 9.16 -4.07
N LEU A 29 -19.92 9.81 -3.55
CA LEU A 29 -19.99 11.22 -3.16
C LEU A 29 -20.21 12.14 -4.36
N ALA A 30 -19.45 11.98 -5.43
CA ALA A 30 -19.59 12.78 -6.64
C ALA A 30 -20.98 12.63 -7.25
N ALA A 31 -21.49 11.40 -7.37
CA ALA A 31 -22.84 11.12 -7.85
C ALA A 31 -23.92 11.71 -6.93
N GLY A 32 -23.76 11.61 -5.61
CA GLY A 32 -24.66 12.22 -4.64
C GLY A 32 -24.68 13.75 -4.71
N ILE A 33 -23.52 14.38 -4.96
CA ILE A 33 -23.42 15.85 -5.16
C ILE A 33 -24.04 16.25 -6.49
N TRP A 34 -23.75 15.53 -7.57
CA TRP A 34 -24.27 15.80 -8.90
C TRP A 34 -25.79 15.67 -8.97
N ARG A 35 -26.36 14.60 -8.37
CA ARG A 35 -27.81 14.41 -8.27
C ARG A 35 -28.46 15.58 -7.54
N GLU A 36 -27.97 15.95 -6.36
CA GLU A 36 -28.54 17.08 -5.62
C GLU A 36 -28.49 18.39 -6.43
N ARG A 37 -27.35 18.67 -7.09
CA ARG A 37 -27.21 19.86 -7.94
C ARG A 37 -28.19 19.84 -9.12
N ARG A 38 -28.36 18.68 -9.76
CA ARG A 38 -29.29 18.50 -10.89
C ARG A 38 -30.73 18.68 -10.44
N HIS A 39 -31.11 18.11 -9.30
CA HIS A 39 -32.47 18.21 -8.76
C HIS A 39 -32.81 19.64 -8.34
N ARG A 40 -31.89 20.36 -7.67
CA ARG A 40 -32.10 21.78 -7.33
C ARG A 40 -32.34 22.63 -8.58
N ARG A 41 -31.48 22.50 -9.61
CA ARG A 41 -31.66 23.20 -10.89
C ARG A 41 -32.99 22.90 -11.58
N HIS A 42 -33.50 21.67 -11.45
CA HIS A 42 -34.76 21.27 -12.07
C HIS A 42 -35.98 21.80 -11.29
N ALA A 43 -35.89 21.82 -9.95
CA ALA A 43 -36.91 22.39 -9.07
C ALA A 43 -37.02 23.92 -9.25
N ASP A 44 -35.89 24.62 -9.33
CA ASP A 44 -35.84 26.07 -9.59
C ASP A 44 -36.50 26.44 -10.93
N ALA A 45 -36.38 25.56 -11.94
CA ALA A 45 -36.95 25.78 -13.27
C ALA A 45 -38.46 25.48 -13.36
N HIS A 46 -39.01 24.60 -12.52
CA HIS A 46 -40.39 24.11 -12.63
C HIS A 46 -41.29 24.42 -11.42
N GLY A 47 -40.78 25.10 -10.39
CA GLY A 47 -41.56 25.57 -9.24
C GLY A 47 -42.19 24.46 -8.38
N ARG A 48 -41.76 23.21 -8.51
CA ARG A 48 -42.25 22.07 -7.71
C ARG A 48 -41.34 21.81 -6.50
N ASN A 49 -41.95 21.56 -5.35
CA ASN A 49 -41.24 21.12 -4.13
C ASN A 49 -40.44 19.84 -4.39
N THR A 50 -39.21 19.80 -3.88
CA THR A 50 -38.33 18.60 -3.92
C THR A 50 -39.00 17.40 -3.25
N GLU A 51 -39.13 16.29 -3.98
CA GLU A 51 -39.60 15.01 -3.43
C GLU A 51 -38.68 14.56 -2.28
N VAL A 52 -39.29 14.26 -1.12
CA VAL A 52 -38.59 13.93 0.14
C VAL A 52 -37.76 12.64 0.01
N ASP A 53 -38.25 11.64 -0.73
CA ASP A 53 -37.55 10.36 -0.94
C ASP A 53 -36.22 10.53 -1.71
N VAL A 54 -36.15 11.51 -2.62
CA VAL A 54 -34.94 11.80 -3.40
C VAL A 54 -33.85 12.41 -2.50
N LEU A 55 -34.25 13.21 -1.51
CA LEU A 55 -33.35 13.85 -0.56
C LEU A 55 -32.75 12.84 0.43
N ASP A 56 -33.55 11.91 0.96
CA ASP A 56 -33.07 10.93 1.93
C ASP A 56 -32.19 9.84 1.29
N ASN A 57 -32.51 9.40 0.07
CA ASN A 57 -31.63 8.49 -0.67
C ASN A 57 -30.28 9.15 -1.00
N THR A 58 -30.29 10.45 -1.33
CA THR A 58 -29.06 11.21 -1.58
C THR A 58 -28.21 11.39 -0.32
N ARG A 59 -28.83 11.57 0.84
CA ARG A 59 -28.13 11.63 2.14
C ARG A 59 -27.50 10.29 2.50
N LEU A 60 -28.22 9.18 2.31
CA LEU A 60 -27.69 7.83 2.53
C LEU A 60 -26.49 7.58 1.60
N GLN A 61 -26.61 7.91 0.32
CA GLN A 61 -25.55 7.76 -0.66
C GLN A 61 -24.28 8.53 -0.27
N ARG A 62 -24.42 9.75 0.27
CA ARG A 62 -23.28 10.54 0.78
C ARG A 62 -22.66 9.95 2.04
N ARG A 63 -23.48 9.46 2.98
CA ARG A 63 -22.98 8.82 4.20
C ARG A 63 -22.19 7.56 3.87
N VAL A 64 -22.71 6.71 2.99
CA VAL A 64 -21.99 5.51 2.53
C VAL A 64 -20.69 5.90 1.83
N GLY A 65 -20.72 6.91 0.95
CA GLY A 65 -19.52 7.42 0.31
C GLY A 65 -18.47 7.93 1.31
N ALA A 66 -18.89 8.69 2.33
CA ALA A 66 -18.00 9.17 3.38
C ALA A 66 -17.41 8.05 4.24
N VAL A 67 -18.20 7.03 4.58
CA VAL A 67 -17.72 5.82 5.29
C VAL A 67 -16.68 5.09 4.45
N MET A 68 -16.93 4.92 3.14
CA MET A 68 -15.95 4.28 2.24
C MET A 68 -14.63 5.07 2.17
N LEU A 69 -14.67 6.41 2.17
CA LEU A 69 -13.46 7.22 2.25
C LEU A 69 -12.72 7.05 3.57
N ALA A 70 -13.44 6.96 4.70
CA ALA A 70 -12.82 6.70 6.00
C ALA A 70 -12.14 5.32 6.04
N VAL A 71 -12.80 4.30 5.49
CA VAL A 71 -12.22 2.95 5.33
C VAL A 71 -10.95 3.00 4.46
N ALA A 72 -10.97 3.73 3.35
CA ALA A 72 -9.79 3.91 2.51
C ALA A 72 -8.60 4.50 3.28
N ALA A 73 -8.85 5.52 4.11
CA ALA A 73 -7.81 6.15 4.93
C ALA A 73 -7.23 5.18 5.98
N VAL A 74 -8.08 4.39 6.64
CA VAL A 74 -7.63 3.37 7.61
C VAL A 74 -6.78 2.31 6.92
N LEU A 75 -7.24 1.78 5.78
CA LEU A 75 -6.49 0.77 5.02
C LEU A 75 -5.15 1.30 4.51
N ALA A 76 -5.09 2.55 4.05
CA ALA A 76 -3.83 3.19 3.68
C ALA A 76 -2.88 3.28 4.89
N GLY A 77 -3.38 3.63 6.07
CA GLY A 77 -2.61 3.66 7.31
C GLY A 77 -2.06 2.29 7.70
N VAL A 78 -2.87 1.23 7.61
CA VAL A 78 -2.44 -0.16 7.83
C VAL A 78 -1.37 -0.57 6.81
N GLY A 79 -1.53 -0.19 5.54
CA GLY A 79 -0.54 -0.41 4.49
C GLY A 79 0.80 0.25 4.83
N VAL A 80 0.79 1.50 5.29
CA VAL A 80 2.01 2.22 5.69
C VAL A 80 2.70 1.54 6.87
N TRP A 81 1.94 1.21 7.93
CA TRP A 81 2.50 0.53 9.10
C TRP A 81 3.17 -0.78 8.68
N THR A 82 2.43 -1.67 8.03
CA THR A 82 2.93 -3.01 7.66
C THR A 82 4.11 -2.94 6.68
N HIS A 83 4.14 -1.94 5.80
CA HIS A 83 5.30 -1.69 4.94
C HIS A 83 6.53 -1.28 5.75
N LEU A 84 6.39 -0.35 6.70
CA LEU A 84 7.51 0.07 7.55
C LEU A 84 8.03 -1.08 8.43
N ALA A 85 7.13 -1.90 8.98
CA ALA A 85 7.50 -3.10 9.73
C ALA A 85 8.30 -4.08 8.85
N GLY A 86 7.84 -4.36 7.63
CA GLY A 86 8.57 -5.24 6.70
C GLY A 86 9.95 -4.70 6.32
N LEU A 87 10.10 -3.38 6.16
CA LEU A 87 11.41 -2.76 5.93
C LEU A 87 12.32 -2.86 7.16
N ASP A 88 11.78 -2.79 8.37
CA ASP A 88 12.56 -2.98 9.60
C ASP A 88 13.05 -4.42 9.72
N THR A 89 12.17 -5.41 9.52
CA THR A 89 12.53 -6.83 9.46
C THR A 89 13.60 -7.10 8.39
N LEU A 90 13.47 -6.48 7.21
CA LEU A 90 14.49 -6.58 6.16
C LEU A 90 15.86 -6.11 6.65
N ARG A 91 15.91 -4.95 7.33
CA ARG A 91 17.17 -4.41 7.87
C ARG A 91 17.76 -5.33 8.94
N GLN A 92 16.93 -5.78 9.87
CA GLN A 92 17.37 -6.69 10.95
C GLN A 92 17.96 -7.98 10.38
N ASN A 93 17.31 -8.59 9.39
CA ASN A 93 17.81 -9.80 8.74
C ASN A 93 19.13 -9.56 7.99
N LEU A 94 19.25 -8.46 7.25
CA LEU A 94 20.48 -8.13 6.52
C LEU A 94 21.66 -7.88 7.46
N THR A 95 21.44 -7.17 8.57
CA THR A 95 22.44 -6.98 9.61
C THR A 95 22.81 -8.29 10.30
N ALA A 96 21.82 -9.12 10.63
CA ALA A 96 22.05 -10.40 11.32
C ALA A 96 22.78 -11.44 10.45
N LYS A 97 22.45 -11.53 9.16
CA LYS A 97 22.99 -12.55 8.24
C LYS A 97 24.32 -12.13 7.62
N TYR A 98 24.43 -10.88 7.18
CA TYR A 98 25.58 -10.39 6.40
C TYR A 98 26.45 -9.39 7.14
N GLY A 99 26.07 -8.98 8.36
CA GLY A 99 26.88 -8.06 9.17
C GLY A 99 26.88 -6.61 8.67
N TYR A 100 25.91 -6.22 7.83
CA TYR A 100 25.81 -4.83 7.37
C TYR A 100 25.49 -3.88 8.53
N THR A 101 26.24 -2.78 8.60
CA THR A 101 26.18 -1.77 9.66
C THR A 101 25.17 -0.66 9.37
N SER A 102 24.94 -0.36 8.09
CA SER A 102 23.88 0.56 7.63
C SER A 102 23.23 0.02 6.36
N ILE A 103 21.90 0.16 6.27
CA ILE A 103 21.08 -0.20 5.11
C ILE A 103 20.17 0.98 4.78
N GLU A 104 20.46 1.65 3.68
CA GLU A 104 19.85 2.91 3.28
C GLU A 104 19.24 2.84 1.88
N ARG A 105 18.44 3.86 1.54
CA ARG A 105 17.86 4.06 0.19
C ARG A 105 17.18 2.82 -0.39
N ILE A 106 16.53 2.02 0.47
CA ILE A 106 15.77 0.83 0.09
C ILE A 106 14.64 1.22 -0.86
N ARG A 107 14.67 0.68 -2.07
CA ARG A 107 13.65 0.88 -3.11
C ARG A 107 13.22 -0.46 -3.65
N GLN A 108 11.93 -0.64 -3.86
CA GLN A 108 11.41 -1.85 -4.50
C GLN A 108 11.80 -1.83 -5.99
N SER A 109 12.32 -2.95 -6.48
CA SER A 109 12.72 -3.15 -7.88
C SER A 109 12.27 -4.55 -8.33
N GLY A 110 11.20 -4.61 -9.12
CA GLY A 110 10.59 -5.87 -9.53
C GLY A 110 10.18 -6.74 -8.33
N PRO A 111 10.60 -8.02 -8.27
CA PRO A 111 10.28 -8.92 -7.15
C PRO A 111 11.17 -8.72 -5.92
N GLY A 112 12.18 -7.85 -5.99
CA GLY A 112 13.12 -7.60 -4.89
C GLY A 112 13.28 -6.13 -4.57
N PHE A 113 14.45 -5.79 -4.03
CA PHE A 113 14.84 -4.45 -3.64
C PHE A 113 16.20 -4.09 -4.16
N VAL A 114 16.45 -2.79 -4.16
CA VAL A 114 17.75 -2.19 -4.34
C VAL A 114 18.02 -1.33 -3.11
N ALA A 115 19.18 -1.49 -2.47
CA ALA A 115 19.54 -0.76 -1.27
C ALA A 115 21.03 -0.41 -1.26
N ASP A 116 21.39 0.66 -0.55
CA ASP A 116 22.77 0.98 -0.25
C ASP A 116 23.17 0.23 1.04
N LEU A 117 24.15 -0.68 0.94
CA LEU A 117 24.58 -1.55 2.03
C LEU A 117 25.98 -1.14 2.49
N THR A 118 26.13 -0.83 3.77
CA THR A 118 27.42 -0.48 4.36
C THR A 118 27.99 -1.66 5.12
N GLN A 119 29.21 -2.07 4.77
CA GLN A 119 29.95 -3.13 5.42
C GLN A 119 30.61 -2.65 6.73
N ALA A 120 31.15 -3.58 7.52
CA ALA A 120 31.81 -3.26 8.79
C ALA A 120 33.11 -2.44 8.62
N ASP A 121 33.76 -2.54 7.46
CA ASP A 121 34.94 -1.76 7.08
C ASP A 121 34.61 -0.34 6.58
N GLY A 122 33.31 0.01 6.51
CA GLY A 122 32.83 1.29 5.99
C GLY A 122 32.67 1.33 4.47
N THR A 123 32.92 0.22 3.76
CA THR A 123 32.67 0.12 2.32
C THR A 123 31.17 0.18 2.05
N VAL A 124 30.75 1.05 1.13
CA VAL A 124 29.35 1.20 0.72
C VAL A 124 29.12 0.53 -0.63
N LEU A 125 28.36 -0.55 -0.63
CA LEU A 125 27.82 -1.21 -1.81
C LEU A 125 26.54 -0.47 -2.23
N ARG A 126 26.62 0.31 -3.30
CA ARG A 126 25.51 1.14 -3.76
C ARG A 126 24.58 0.39 -4.67
N ASP A 127 23.29 0.63 -4.51
CA ASP A 127 22.23 0.04 -5.32
C ASP A 127 22.38 -1.49 -5.48
N GLU A 128 22.72 -2.16 -4.37
CA GLU A 128 22.87 -3.61 -4.34
C GLU A 128 21.50 -4.29 -4.40
N MET A 129 21.39 -5.33 -5.23
CA MET A 129 20.17 -6.11 -5.36
C MET A 129 19.95 -6.98 -4.12
N VAL A 130 18.78 -6.87 -3.52
CA VAL A 130 18.32 -7.74 -2.44
C VAL A 130 17.08 -8.48 -2.92
N LEU A 131 17.17 -9.79 -3.10
CA LEU A 131 16.01 -10.61 -3.46
C LEU A 131 15.38 -11.21 -2.21
N LEU A 132 14.08 -11.49 -2.28
CA LEU A 132 13.37 -12.26 -1.27
C LEU A 132 13.12 -13.66 -1.79
N GLU A 133 13.51 -14.66 -1.01
CA GLU A 133 13.09 -16.04 -1.24
C GLU A 133 11.58 -16.21 -1.00
N SER A 134 11.02 -17.34 -1.41
CA SER A 134 9.60 -17.68 -1.16
C SER A 134 9.24 -17.73 0.33
N SER A 135 10.23 -17.97 1.19
CA SER A 135 10.14 -17.90 2.66
C SER A 135 10.07 -16.48 3.20
N GLY A 136 10.40 -15.46 2.39
CA GLY A 136 10.60 -14.08 2.80
C GLY A 136 12.03 -13.77 3.26
N GLU A 137 12.98 -14.67 3.02
CA GLU A 137 14.39 -14.51 3.40
C GLU A 137 15.14 -13.58 2.44
N PRO A 138 15.84 -12.53 2.92
CA PRO A 138 16.63 -11.68 2.06
C PRO A 138 17.97 -12.33 1.69
N VAL A 139 18.29 -12.28 0.39
CA VAL A 139 19.55 -12.75 -0.19
C VAL A 139 20.20 -11.67 -1.05
N VAL A 140 21.53 -11.58 -1.00
CA VAL A 140 22.36 -10.58 -1.69
C VAL A 140 23.62 -11.20 -2.31
N GLY A 141 24.23 -10.53 -3.28
CA GLY A 141 25.53 -10.93 -3.84
C GLY A 141 25.56 -12.36 -4.37
N GLU A 142 26.58 -13.13 -3.97
CA GLU A 142 26.76 -14.52 -4.42
C GLU A 142 25.63 -15.46 -3.99
N ASP A 143 24.96 -15.19 -2.86
CA ASP A 143 23.85 -16.01 -2.38
C ASP A 143 22.64 -15.99 -3.32
N ILE A 144 22.52 -14.94 -4.15
CA ILE A 144 21.51 -14.88 -5.22
C ILE A 144 21.73 -16.00 -6.25
N PHE A 145 23.00 -16.36 -6.50
CA PHE A 145 23.40 -17.30 -7.53
C PHE A 145 23.83 -18.67 -6.95
N ALA A 146 23.96 -18.78 -5.63
CA ALA A 146 24.53 -19.94 -4.95
C ALA A 146 23.64 -21.20 -4.98
N ARG A 147 22.43 -21.16 -5.56
CA ARG A 147 21.59 -22.36 -5.71
C ARG A 147 21.01 -22.52 -7.12
N PRO A 148 20.95 -23.77 -7.62
CA PRO A 148 20.40 -24.04 -8.94
C PRO A 148 18.92 -23.67 -8.95
N VAL A 149 18.48 -23.05 -10.04
CA VAL A 149 17.08 -22.84 -10.36
C VAL A 149 16.37 -24.19 -10.21
N GLU A 150 15.59 -24.37 -9.13
CA GLU A 150 14.61 -25.46 -9.08
C GLU A 150 13.54 -25.11 -10.11
N THR A 151 13.79 -25.53 -11.36
CA THR A 151 12.78 -25.58 -12.41
C THR A 151 11.66 -26.48 -11.91
N ARG A 152 10.52 -25.88 -11.60
CA ARG A 152 9.27 -26.58 -11.39
C ARG A 152 8.50 -26.66 -12.70
#